data_AF-A0A946WZY2-F1
#
_entry.id   AF-A0A946WZY2-F1
#
_cell.length_a   1.000
_cell.length_b   1.000
_cell.length_c   1.000
_cell.angle_alpha   90.00
_cell.angle_beta   90.00
_cell.angle_gamma   90.00
#
_symmetry.space_group_name_H-M   'P 1'
#
loop_
_entity.id
_entity.type
_entity.pdbx_description
1 polymer ?
#
loop_
_entity_poly.entity_id
_entity_poly.type
_entity_poly.pdbx_seq_one_letter_code
_entity_poly.pdbx_strand_id
1 'polypeptide(L)'
;MTAIPIPKDPKKRDKLIKAHLIGEKLKAQYDEVCNQGLKIAKEMGALIGKINEAKLKIKKATQTKDGPIVIDDYLTRKNCLLNIKIWANDYLALKKELDINSRKRDYLFLHMKNRVVIGLSNVANLVAKMRGKEPKAFTGLSVVKK
;
A
#
# COMPACT_ATOMS: atom_id res chain seq x y z
N MET A 1 -35.97 1.44 11.38
CA MET A 1 -34.84 2.00 10.60
C MET A 1 -35.05 3.50 10.51
N THR A 2 -34.19 4.31 11.10
CA THR A 2 -34.22 5.77 10.94
C THR A 2 -33.81 6.12 9.52
N ALA A 3 -34.64 6.91 8.83
CA ALA A 3 -34.35 7.34 7.47
C ALA A 3 -33.09 8.22 7.46
N ILE A 4 -32.07 7.81 6.71
CA ILE A 4 -30.86 8.62 6.54
C ILE A 4 -31.19 9.70 5.50
N PRO A 5 -31.16 11.00 5.85
CA PRO A 5 -31.44 12.06 4.89
C PRO A 5 -30.36 12.07 3.80
N ILE A 6 -30.79 11.94 2.54
CA ILE A 6 -29.91 11.93 1.38
C ILE A 6 -29.62 13.39 0.97
N PRO A 7 -28.34 13.83 0.94
CA PRO A 7 -27.99 15.18 0.49
C PRO A 7 -28.46 15.45 -0.95
N LYS A 8 -28.92 16.68 -1.22
CA LYS A 8 -29.21 17.15 -2.59
C LYS A 8 -27.94 17.36 -3.41
N ASP A 9 -26.85 17.79 -2.76
CA ASP A 9 -25.54 17.95 -3.38
C ASP A 9 -24.99 16.60 -3.86
N PRO A 10 -24.67 16.45 -5.16
CA PRO A 10 -24.20 15.18 -5.73
C PRO A 10 -22.94 14.65 -5.06
N LYS A 11 -21.96 15.51 -4.74
CA LYS A 11 -20.68 15.07 -4.14
C LYS A 11 -20.89 14.52 -2.73
N LYS A 12 -21.66 15.22 -1.90
CA LYS A 12 -22.01 14.77 -0.54
C LYS A 12 -22.84 13.49 -0.57
N ARG A 13 -23.78 13.39 -1.51
CA ARG A 13 -24.60 12.19 -1.71
C ARG A 13 -23.76 10.98 -2.10
N ASP A 14 -22.89 11.12 -3.10
CA ASP A 14 -22.05 10.01 -3.57
C ASP A 14 -21.08 9.55 -2.48
N LYS A 15 -20.54 10.50 -1.69
CA LYS A 15 -19.70 10.19 -0.52
C LYS A 15 -20.49 9.39 0.54
N LEU A 16 -21.72 9.80 0.85
CA LEU A 16 -22.59 9.11 1.80
C LEU A 16 -22.93 7.69 1.33
N ILE A 17 -23.35 7.54 0.07
CA ILE A 17 -23.69 6.24 -0.53
C ILE A 17 -22.47 5.32 -0.52
N LYS A 18 -21.29 5.82 -0.93
CA LYS A 18 -20.06 5.04 -0.94
C LYS A 18 -19.64 4.62 0.47
N ALA A 19 -19.72 5.51 1.45
CA ALA A 19 -19.42 5.19 2.85
C ALA A 19 -20.38 4.13 3.41
N HIS A 20 -21.67 4.23 3.08
CA HIS A 20 -22.68 3.26 3.49
C HIS A 20 -22.47 1.88 2.84
N LEU A 21 -22.16 1.83 1.53
CA LEU A 21 -21.95 0.58 0.81
C LEU A 21 -20.66 -0.14 1.22
N ILE A 22 -19.57 0.60 1.47
CA ILE A 22 -18.28 0.01 1.82
C ILE A 22 -18.21 -0.30 3.33
N GLY A 23 -18.73 0.62 4.15
CA GLY A 23 -18.59 0.65 5.60
C GLY A 23 -17.31 1.36 6.05
N GLU A 24 -17.43 2.28 7.02
CA GLU A 24 -16.33 3.12 7.50
C GLU A 24 -15.16 2.29 8.06
N LYS A 25 -15.45 1.21 8.79
CA LYS A 25 -14.43 0.30 9.34
C LYS A 25 -13.52 -0.30 8.26
N LEU A 26 -14.10 -0.76 7.16
CA LEU A 26 -13.33 -1.39 6.07
C LEU A 26 -12.49 -0.35 5.32
N LYS A 27 -13.03 0.85 5.14
CA LYS A 27 -12.32 1.97 4.54
C LYS A 27 -11.13 2.40 5.41
N ALA A 28 -11.34 2.52 6.73
CA ALA A 28 -10.29 2.86 7.69
C ALA A 28 -9.15 1.82 7.68
N GLN A 29 -9.47 0.52 7.66
CA GLN A 29 -8.47 -0.55 7.54
C GLN A 29 -7.65 -0.44 6.25
N TYR A 30 -8.30 -0.13 5.13
CA TYR A 30 -7.61 0.05 3.85
C TYR A 30 -6.66 1.25 3.91
N ASP A 31 -7.12 2.38 4.47
CA ASP A 31 -6.33 3.61 4.57
C ASP A 31 -5.13 3.42 5.52
N GLU A 32 -5.30 2.70 6.62
CA GLU A 32 -4.22 2.35 7.55
C GLU A 32 -3.11 1.55 6.85
N VAL A 33 -3.47 0.50 6.10
CA VAL A 33 -2.50 -0.32 5.37
C VAL A 33 -1.77 0.50 4.29
N CYS A 34 -2.48 1.41 3.61
CA CYS A 34 -1.85 2.33 2.66
C CYS A 34 -0.83 3.24 3.34
N ASN A 35 -1.18 3.81 4.50
CA ASN A 35 -0.29 4.68 5.27
C ASN A 35 0.95 3.92 5.78
N GLN A 36 0.79 2.68 6.24
CA GLN A 36 1.91 1.80 6.61
C GLN A 36 2.83 1.54 5.41
N GLY A 37 2.28 1.21 4.25
CA GLY A 37 3.05 1.03 3.01
C GLY A 37 3.83 2.29 2.60
N LEU A 38 3.22 3.48 2.73
CA LEU A 38 3.89 4.75 2.46
C LEU A 38 5.04 5.03 3.42
N LYS A 39 4.88 4.70 4.71
CA LYS A 39 5.96 4.84 5.70
C LYS A 39 7.15 3.95 5.36
N ILE A 40 6.90 2.68 5.05
CA ILE A 40 7.94 1.73 4.62
C ILE A 40 8.65 2.23 3.36
N ALA A 41 7.91 2.70 2.36
CA ALA A 41 8.50 3.23 1.13
C ALA A 41 9.43 4.43 1.38
N LYS A 42 9.08 5.32 2.31
CA LYS A 42 9.95 6.45 2.72
C LYS A 42 11.23 5.95 3.40
N GLU A 43 11.13 4.98 4.30
CA GLU A 43 12.29 4.40 4.99
C GLU A 43 13.23 3.69 4.00
N MET A 44 12.67 2.93 3.05
CA MET A 44 13.43 2.31 1.97
C MET A 44 14.16 3.37 1.11
N GLY A 45 13.49 4.48 0.77
CA GLY A 45 14.10 5.60 0.06
C GLY A 45 15.27 6.22 0.83
N ALA A 46 15.14 6.39 2.14
CA ALA A 46 16.22 6.90 2.99
C ALA A 46 17.42 5.95 3.04
N LEU A 47 17.20 4.63 3.09
CA LEU A 47 18.30 3.64 3.03
C LEU A 47 19.03 3.69 1.68
N ILE A 48 18.31 3.84 0.56
CA ILE A 48 18.93 4.03 -0.76
C ILE A 48 19.82 5.28 -0.76
N GLY A 49 19.35 6.39 -0.17
CA GLY A 49 20.14 7.61 -0.01
C GLY A 49 21.46 7.34 0.72
N LYS A 50 21.40 6.73 1.90
CA LYS A 50 22.59 6.37 2.71
C LYS A 50 23.56 5.46 1.94
N ILE A 51 23.05 4.47 1.22
CA ILE A 51 23.88 3.56 0.41
C ILE A 51 24.60 4.34 -0.70
N ASN A 52 23.91 5.24 -1.40
CA ASN A 52 24.49 6.04 -2.47
C ASN A 52 25.57 7.00 -1.94
N GLU A 53 25.33 7.64 -0.79
CA GLU A 53 26.33 8.48 -0.12
C GLU A 53 27.58 7.67 0.27
N ALA A 54 27.40 6.48 0.85
CA ALA A 54 28.51 5.60 1.21
C ALA A 54 29.29 5.13 -0.03
N LYS A 55 28.61 4.80 -1.14
CA LYS A 55 29.26 4.50 -2.42
C LYS A 55 30.08 5.67 -2.94
N LEU A 56 29.59 6.90 -2.82
CA LEU A 56 30.33 8.10 -3.20
C LEU A 56 31.57 8.31 -2.33
N LYS A 57 31.46 8.09 -1.01
CA LYS A 57 32.60 8.14 -0.09
C LYS A 57 33.66 7.10 -0.45
N ILE A 58 33.26 5.87 -0.75
CA ILE A 58 34.17 4.82 -1.23
C ILE A 58 34.89 5.27 -2.50
N LYS A 59 34.15 5.81 -3.48
CA LYS A 59 34.72 6.29 -4.75
C LYS A 59 35.78 7.37 -4.52
N LYS A 60 35.52 8.32 -3.63
CA LYS A 60 36.48 9.39 -3.25
C LYS A 60 37.72 8.84 -2.52
N ALA A 61 37.53 7.88 -1.62
CA ALA A 61 38.60 7.24 -0.85
C ALA A 61 39.31 6.11 -1.64
N THR A 62 38.98 5.90 -2.92
CA THR A 62 39.66 4.93 -3.76
C THR A 62 40.77 5.63 -4.53
N GLN A 63 42.01 5.34 -4.13
CA GLN A 63 43.20 5.84 -4.80
C GLN A 63 43.52 5.05 -6.08
N THR A 64 44.27 5.67 -6.99
CA THR A 64 44.86 5.02 -8.18
C THR A 64 45.87 3.95 -7.77
N LYS A 65 46.03 2.91 -8.60
CA LYS A 65 46.73 1.66 -8.27
C LYS A 65 48.18 1.82 -7.79
N ASP A 66 48.84 2.92 -8.10
CA ASP A 66 50.28 3.12 -7.86
C ASP A 66 50.60 4.05 -6.67
N GLY A 67 49.60 4.40 -5.84
CA GLY A 67 49.78 5.26 -4.66
C GLY A 67 49.96 4.50 -3.33
N PRO A 68 50.64 5.09 -2.33
CA PRO A 68 50.74 4.51 -0.99
C PRO A 68 49.37 4.48 -0.31
N ILE A 69 49.05 3.39 0.39
CA ILE A 69 47.77 3.25 1.10
C ILE A 69 47.69 4.28 2.22
N VAL A 70 46.73 5.20 2.12
CA VAL A 70 46.35 6.09 3.23
C VAL A 70 45.41 5.33 4.17
N ILE A 71 45.80 5.22 5.45
CA ILE A 71 45.06 4.44 6.47
C ILE A 71 43.62 4.94 6.60
N ASP A 72 43.41 6.25 6.61
CA ASP A 72 42.07 6.85 6.73
C ASP A 72 41.16 6.49 5.55
N ASP A 73 41.69 6.48 4.33
CA ASP A 73 40.97 6.06 3.12
C ASP A 73 40.62 4.57 3.17
N TYR A 74 41.53 3.74 3.68
CA TYR A 74 41.27 2.32 3.89
C TYR A 74 40.16 2.08 4.91
N LEU A 75 40.24 2.72 6.09
CA LEU A 75 39.22 2.62 7.13
C LEU A 75 37.86 3.15 6.66
N THR A 76 37.85 4.29 5.96
CA THR A 76 36.64 4.86 5.35
C THR A 76 35.96 3.88 4.41
N ARG A 77 36.74 3.22 3.52
CA ARG A 77 36.18 2.21 2.61
C ARG A 77 35.60 1.02 3.36
N LYS A 78 36.32 0.47 4.35
CA LYS A 78 35.86 -0.69 5.14
C LYS A 78 34.57 -0.38 5.90
N ASN A 79 34.51 0.77 6.58
CA ASN A 79 33.32 1.20 7.32
C ASN A 79 32.13 1.42 6.39
N CYS A 80 32.33 2.09 5.24
CA CYS A 80 31.25 2.29 4.27
C CYS A 80 30.75 0.95 3.69
N LEU A 81 31.64 0.02 3.37
CA LEU A 81 31.25 -1.31 2.87
C LEU A 81 30.44 -2.10 3.90
N LEU A 82 30.84 -2.05 5.19
CA LEU A 82 30.11 -2.71 6.26
C LEU A 82 28.70 -2.11 6.42
N ASN A 83 28.60 -0.77 6.47
CA ASN A 83 27.32 -0.08 6.60
C ASN A 83 26.40 -0.34 5.40
N ILE A 84 26.93 -0.37 4.18
CA ILE A 84 26.14 -0.72 2.99
C ILE A 84 25.54 -2.13 3.13
N LYS A 85 26.30 -3.11 3.63
CA LYS A 85 25.78 -4.47 3.85
C LYS A 85 24.64 -4.49 4.86
N ILE A 86 24.78 -3.76 5.97
CA ILE A 86 23.75 -3.64 7.01
C ILE A 86 22.48 -3.03 6.41
N TRP A 87 22.59 -1.86 5.78
CA TRP A 87 21.43 -1.16 5.21
C TRP A 87 20.78 -1.93 4.06
N ALA A 88 21.54 -2.70 3.28
CA ALA A 88 20.99 -3.57 2.25
C ALA A 88 20.12 -4.70 2.86
N ASN A 89 20.53 -5.26 4.00
CA ASN A 89 19.73 -6.25 4.72
C ASN A 89 18.44 -5.63 5.28
N ASP A 90 18.54 -4.44 5.88
CA ASP A 90 17.37 -3.68 6.38
C ASP A 90 16.39 -3.39 5.23
N TYR A 91 16.91 -2.98 4.07
CA TYR A 91 16.12 -2.74 2.88
C TYR A 91 15.37 -4.00 2.42
N LEU A 92 16.02 -5.16 2.46
CA LEU A 92 15.39 -6.44 2.10
C LEU A 92 14.29 -6.83 3.09
N ALA A 93 14.47 -6.56 4.38
CA ALA A 93 13.43 -6.77 5.39
C ALA A 93 12.21 -5.88 5.12
N LEU A 94 12.43 -4.58 4.93
CA LEU A 94 11.37 -3.61 4.60
C LEU A 94 10.64 -3.97 3.30
N LYS A 95 11.36 -4.48 2.29
CA LYS A 95 10.75 -4.94 1.03
C LYS A 95 9.74 -6.08 1.29
N LYS A 96 10.07 -7.04 2.16
CA LYS A 96 9.14 -8.13 2.51
C LYS A 96 7.91 -7.59 3.23
N GLU A 97 8.07 -6.63 4.14
CA GLU A 97 6.95 -5.98 4.82
C GLU A 97 6.05 -5.21 3.85
N LEU A 98 6.64 -4.51 2.88
CA LEU A 98 5.90 -3.80 1.84
C LEU A 98 5.09 -4.76 0.96
N ASP A 99 5.64 -5.92 0.61
CA ASP A 99 4.95 -6.95 -0.16
C ASP A 99 3.73 -7.49 0.62
N ILE A 100 3.87 -7.74 1.93
CA ILE A 100 2.76 -8.17 2.79
C ILE A 100 1.66 -7.09 2.83
N ASN A 101 2.04 -5.82 3.03
CA ASN A 101 1.08 -4.71 3.05
C ASN A 101 0.40 -4.52 1.69
N SER A 102 1.11 -4.71 0.58
CA SER A 102 0.53 -4.64 -0.75
C SER A 102 -0.53 -5.71 -0.97
N ARG A 103 -0.26 -6.96 -0.57
CA ARG A 103 -1.25 -8.05 -0.63
C ARG A 103 -2.47 -7.78 0.25
N LYS A 104 -2.25 -7.26 1.47
CA LYS A 104 -3.34 -6.90 2.38
C LYS A 104 -4.18 -5.75 1.83
N ARG A 105 -3.56 -4.73 1.23
CA ARG A 105 -4.23 -3.63 0.53
C ARG A 105 -5.12 -4.16 -0.59
N ASP A 106 -4.59 -5.04 -1.44
CA ASP A 106 -5.31 -5.59 -2.58
C ASP A 106 -6.50 -6.45 -2.14
N TYR A 107 -6.32 -7.26 -1.08
CA TYR A 107 -7.41 -7.99 -0.45
C TYR A 107 -8.51 -7.06 0.07
N LEU A 108 -8.15 -6.01 0.82
CA LEU A 108 -9.12 -5.05 1.36
C LEU A 108 -9.84 -4.31 0.23
N PHE A 109 -9.13 -3.92 -0.83
CA PHE A 109 -9.71 -3.30 -2.01
C PHE A 109 -10.76 -4.19 -2.67
N LEU A 110 -10.43 -5.47 -2.87
CA LEU A 110 -11.33 -6.45 -3.44
C LEU A 110 -12.56 -6.67 -2.55
N HIS A 111 -12.38 -6.71 -1.23
CA HIS A 111 -13.48 -6.81 -0.28
C HIS A 111 -14.40 -5.59 -0.33
N MET A 112 -13.85 -4.36 -0.44
CA MET A 112 -14.63 -3.14 -0.64
C MET A 112 -15.43 -3.20 -1.95
N LYS A 113 -14.80 -3.64 -3.05
CA LYS A 113 -15.47 -3.81 -4.35
C LYS A 113 -16.63 -4.80 -4.26
N ASN A 114 -16.41 -5.97 -3.65
CA ASN A 114 -17.44 -6.99 -3.49
C ASN A 114 -18.62 -6.47 -2.66
N ARG A 115 -18.37 -5.73 -1.57
CA ARG A 115 -19.43 -5.12 -0.77
C ARG A 115 -20.31 -4.16 -1.57
N VAL A 116 -19.69 -3.29 -2.37
CA VAL A 116 -20.42 -2.37 -3.25
C VAL A 116 -21.29 -3.16 -4.23
N VAL A 117 -20.74 -4.18 -4.86
CA VAL A 117 -21.47 -4.98 -5.85
C VAL A 117 -22.65 -5.72 -5.22
N ILE A 118 -22.46 -6.35 -4.05
CA ILE A 118 -23.54 -7.00 -3.29
C ILE A 118 -24.62 -5.97 -2.93
N GLY A 119 -24.22 -4.82 -2.39
CA GLY A 119 -25.17 -3.77 -2.01
C GLY A 119 -26.00 -3.27 -3.19
N LEU A 120 -25.38 -3.04 -4.34
CA LEU A 120 -26.08 -2.65 -5.58
C LEU A 120 -27.00 -3.76 -6.09
N SER A 121 -26.57 -5.02 -6.04
CA SER A 121 -27.39 -6.17 -6.44
C SER A 121 -28.63 -6.31 -5.54
N ASN A 122 -28.47 -6.10 -4.24
CA ASN A 122 -29.59 -6.13 -3.29
C ASN A 122 -30.62 -5.04 -3.59
N VAL A 123 -30.16 -3.82 -3.91
CA VAL A 123 -31.04 -2.72 -4.32
C VAL A 123 -31.76 -3.05 -5.63
N ALA A 124 -31.04 -3.58 -6.63
CA ALA A 124 -31.64 -3.98 -7.91
C ALA A 124 -32.73 -5.06 -7.72
N ASN A 125 -32.46 -6.06 -6.87
CA ASN A 125 -33.41 -7.12 -6.54
C ASN A 125 -34.63 -6.60 -5.77
N LEU A 126 -34.45 -5.63 -4.86
CA LEU A 126 -35.56 -4.95 -4.18
C LEU A 126 -36.45 -4.21 -5.20
N VAL A 127 -35.85 -3.46 -6.13
CA VAL A 127 -36.58 -2.74 -7.19
C VAL A 127 -37.32 -3.70 -8.12
N ALA A 128 -36.72 -4.85 -8.45
CA ALA A 128 -37.37 -5.88 -9.25
C ALA A 128 -38.64 -6.41 -8.55
N LYS A 129 -38.54 -6.75 -7.25
CA LYS A 129 -39.68 -7.19 -6.44
C LYS A 129 -40.79 -6.14 -6.40
N MET A 130 -40.46 -4.87 -6.18
CA MET A 130 -41.44 -3.77 -6.18
C MET A 130 -42.15 -3.59 -7.53
N ARG A 131 -41.55 -4.07 -8.63
CA ARG A 131 -42.10 -4.02 -9.99
C ARG A 131 -42.74 -5.35 -10.43
N GLY A 132 -42.93 -6.31 -9.53
CA GLY A 132 -43.50 -7.63 -9.84
C GLY A 132 -42.60 -8.51 -10.72
N LYS A 133 -41.30 -8.23 -10.77
CA LYS A 133 -40.31 -9.02 -11.53
C LYS A 133 -39.53 -9.95 -10.62
N GLU A 134 -39.14 -11.12 -11.13
CA GLU A 134 -38.29 -12.05 -10.38
C GLU A 134 -36.88 -11.47 -10.12
N PRO A 135 -36.36 -11.60 -8.89
CA PRO A 135 -34.97 -11.25 -8.58
C PRO A 135 -33.99 -12.20 -9.28
N LYS A 136 -32.80 -11.70 -9.65
CA LYS A 136 -31.74 -12.55 -10.21
C LYS A 136 -30.76 -12.98 -9.12
N ALA A 137 -30.31 -14.24 -9.19
CA ALA A 137 -29.21 -14.74 -8.38
C ALA A 137 -27.89 -14.06 -8.80
N PHE A 138 -27.13 -13.57 -7.83
CA PHE A 138 -25.88 -12.85 -8.08
C PHE A 138 -24.67 -13.81 -7.98
N THR A 139 -23.83 -13.86 -9.01
CA THR A 139 -22.65 -14.76 -9.11
C THR A 139 -21.31 -14.03 -9.34
N GLY A 140 -21.30 -12.70 -9.43
CA GLY A 140 -20.16 -11.91 -9.92
C GLY A 140 -19.11 -11.48 -8.88
N LEU A 141 -18.81 -12.29 -7.85
CA LEU A 141 -17.82 -11.91 -6.84
C LEU A 141 -16.39 -12.00 -7.40
N SER A 142 -15.57 -10.99 -7.12
CA SER A 142 -14.13 -11.06 -7.38
C SER A 142 -13.46 -11.87 -6.26
N VAL A 143 -12.47 -12.70 -6.60
CA VAL A 143 -11.68 -13.49 -5.64
C VAL A 143 -10.19 -13.21 -5.81
N VAL A 144 -9.44 -13.22 -4.71
CA VAL A 144 -7.97 -13.20 -4.77
C VAL A 144 -7.51 -14.59 -5.21
N LYS A 145 -6.75 -14.70 -6.30
CA LYS A 145 -6.10 -15.96 -6.67
C LYS A 145 -5.05 -16.30 -5.60
N LYS A 146 -5.13 -17.52 -5.07
CA LYS A 146 -4.14 -18.05 -4.11
C LYS A 146 -2.78 -18.22 -4.77
#